data_AF-A0A7Y5VC42-F1
#
_entry.id   AF-A0A7Y5VC42-F1
#
_cell.length_a   1.000
_cell.length_b   1.000
_cell.length_c   1.000
_cell.angle_alpha   90.00
_cell.angle_beta   90.00
_cell.angle_gamma   90.00
#
_symmetry.space_group_name_H-M   'P 1'
#
loop_
_entity.id
_entity.type
_entity.pdbx_description
1 polymer ?
#
loop_
_entity_poly.entity_id
_entity_poly.type
_entity_poly.pdbx_seq_one_letter_code
_entity_poly.pdbx_strand_id
1 'polypeptide(L)'
;MGETLRRNADAGGAGRRAVARRVARLGALFGALLGFVLPSSIGAQDGAPLRLDRGRFTVVYYPKDERLARSVANAAVADDSFPGLPRPTQRVLVALAPDRRRFRDWVGPDAPEWGAAIAFPESHRIVLHGRDAGGRAGDPMVTLRHELAHLALHEALGDLPPRWFDEGYASYSAGEWGRDEVLSTSYALVLRQLPSLDSLDDYFTAGEDRAGQGYALAQRAVTELASLDERRGLTLFFQYWKSTGSMDKAIRAAYGLTLADFDLRWR
;
A
#
# COMPACT_ATOMS: atom_id res chain seq x y z
N MET A 1 -56.80 27.53 4.27
CA MET A 1 -56.07 28.68 4.85
C MET A 1 -54.87 28.90 3.94
N GLY A 2 -54.93 29.75 2.90
CA GLY A 2 -55.06 31.21 2.97
C GLY A 2 -53.68 31.76 3.39
N GLU A 3 -52.94 32.61 2.68
CA GLU A 3 -53.10 33.48 1.51
C GLU A 3 -51.68 33.65 0.91
N THR A 4 -51.41 33.67 -0.42
CA THR A 4 -51.49 34.84 -1.32
C THR A 4 -50.83 36.12 -0.74
N LEU A 5 -49.86 36.83 -1.35
CA LEU A 5 -49.82 37.40 -2.70
C LEU A 5 -48.51 38.22 -2.92
N ARG A 6 -47.96 38.10 -4.15
CA ARG A 6 -47.52 39.16 -5.11
C ARG A 6 -46.30 40.06 -4.81
N ARG A 7 -45.31 40.06 -5.73
CA ARG A 7 -45.14 40.86 -7.00
C ARG A 7 -44.75 42.32 -6.70
N ASN A 8 -43.94 43.04 -7.47
CA ASN A 8 -43.35 42.93 -8.81
C ASN A 8 -42.22 44.00 -8.86
N ALA A 9 -41.16 43.84 -9.66
CA ALA A 9 -40.93 44.49 -10.97
C ALA A 9 -40.91 46.04 -10.90
N ASP A 10 -40.05 46.82 -11.56
CA ASP A 10 -39.33 46.68 -12.82
C ASP A 10 -38.37 47.89 -12.92
N ALA A 11 -37.18 47.70 -13.49
CA ALA A 11 -36.71 48.32 -14.74
C ALA A 11 -36.18 49.76 -14.72
N GLY A 12 -35.05 49.92 -15.41
CA GLY A 12 -34.84 51.01 -16.36
C GLY A 12 -33.84 52.09 -15.95
N GLY A 13 -32.89 52.37 -16.85
CA GLY A 13 -32.29 53.71 -16.91
C GLY A 13 -30.81 53.76 -17.28
N ALA A 14 -30.52 53.69 -18.57
CA ALA A 14 -29.25 54.06 -19.17
C ALA A 14 -28.91 55.55 -18.97
N GLY A 15 -27.63 55.92 -18.89
CA GLY A 15 -27.21 57.33 -18.89
C GLY A 15 -25.70 57.55 -18.96
N ARG A 16 -25.19 57.78 -20.18
CA ARG A 16 -23.81 58.20 -20.48
C ARG A 16 -23.54 59.65 -20.07
N ARG A 17 -22.25 59.96 -19.83
CA ARG A 17 -21.48 61.26 -19.90
C ARG A 17 -20.78 61.54 -18.56
N ALA A 18 -19.60 62.15 -18.45
CA ALA A 18 -18.51 62.52 -19.33
C ALA A 18 -17.36 63.03 -18.43
N VAL A 19 -16.12 62.61 -18.73
CA VAL A 19 -14.91 63.45 -18.80
C VAL A 19 -14.62 64.45 -17.66
N ALA A 20 -13.55 64.19 -16.90
CA ALA A 20 -12.58 65.24 -16.55
C ALA A 20 -11.20 64.62 -16.26
N ARG A 21 -10.23 64.96 -17.12
CA ARG A 21 -8.80 64.75 -16.90
C ARG A 21 -8.28 65.78 -15.90
N ARG A 22 -7.46 65.37 -14.93
CA ARG A 22 -6.35 66.19 -14.44
C ARG A 22 -5.09 65.34 -14.34
N VAL A 23 -4.09 65.74 -15.13
CA VAL A 23 -2.70 65.32 -15.06
C VAL A 23 -2.01 66.28 -14.10
N ALA A 24 -1.25 65.77 -13.14
CA ALA A 24 -0.12 66.46 -12.54
C ALA A 24 1.00 65.43 -12.30
N ARG A 25 2.19 65.78 -12.76
CA ARG A 25 3.39 64.95 -12.85
C ARG A 25 4.26 65.08 -11.59
N LEU A 26 5.14 64.07 -11.46
CA LEU A 26 6.52 64.10 -10.93
C LEU A 26 6.74 64.04 -9.41
N GLY A 27 7.48 63.00 -9.03
CA GLY A 27 8.12 62.82 -7.73
C GLY A 27 8.79 61.46 -7.66
N ALA A 28 9.91 61.29 -8.37
CA ALA A 28 10.79 60.14 -8.18
C ALA A 28 11.45 60.25 -6.79
N LEU A 29 11.38 59.19 -6.00
CA LEU A 29 12.30 58.99 -4.88
C LEU A 29 12.71 57.52 -4.81
N PHE A 30 13.96 57.31 -5.21
CA PHE A 30 14.79 56.18 -4.86
C PHE A 30 14.88 56.08 -3.32
N GLY A 31 14.46 54.95 -2.76
CA GLY A 31 14.65 54.60 -1.36
C GLY A 31 15.12 53.16 -1.29
N ALA A 32 16.36 52.98 -0.86
CA ALA A 32 17.09 51.72 -0.82
C ALA A 32 16.31 50.60 -0.13
N LEU A 33 16.05 49.50 -0.84
CA LEU A 33 15.68 48.22 -0.23
C LEU A 33 16.95 47.66 0.43
N LEU A 34 17.13 47.95 1.71
CA LEU A 34 18.06 47.22 2.56
C LEU A 34 17.57 45.76 2.62
N GLY A 35 18.42 44.84 2.16
CA GLY A 35 18.16 43.42 2.17
C GLY A 35 17.97 42.90 3.60
N PHE A 36 16.74 42.56 3.94
CA PHE A 36 16.48 41.50 4.90
C PHE A 36 16.54 40.18 4.13
N VAL A 37 17.76 39.65 3.97
CA VAL A 37 17.91 38.21 3.77
C VAL A 37 17.51 37.60 5.09
N LEU A 38 16.25 37.18 5.20
CA LEU A 38 15.85 36.23 6.23
C LEU A 38 16.85 35.06 6.12
N PRO A 39 17.56 34.68 7.19
CA PRO A 39 18.30 33.44 7.17
C PRO A 39 17.27 32.36 6.93
N SER A 40 17.19 31.89 5.69
CA SER A 40 16.43 30.70 5.34
C SER A 40 17.08 29.62 6.18
N SER A 41 16.37 29.19 7.22
CA SER A 41 16.80 28.16 8.14
C SER A 41 17.37 27.01 7.31
N ILE A 42 18.68 26.85 7.42
CA ILE A 42 19.47 25.79 6.81
C ILE A 42 18.97 24.49 7.43
N GLY A 43 17.97 23.87 6.80
CA GLY A 43 17.29 22.72 7.36
C GLY A 43 16.18 22.19 6.46
N ALA A 44 16.39 22.14 5.14
CA ALA A 44 15.46 21.46 4.22
C ALA A 44 16.04 21.21 2.81
N GLN A 45 17.36 21.15 2.61
CA GLN A 45 17.92 20.53 1.42
C GLN A 45 18.34 19.11 1.77
N ASP A 46 17.35 18.26 2.05
CA ASP A 46 17.52 16.82 1.80
C ASP A 46 17.84 16.71 0.31
N GLY A 47 19.07 16.34 -0.05
CA GLY A 47 19.54 16.35 -1.44
C GLY A 47 18.57 15.66 -2.41
N ALA A 48 18.60 16.05 -3.68
CA ALA A 48 17.70 15.48 -4.70
C ALA A 48 17.69 13.94 -4.64
N PRO A 49 16.52 13.29 -4.82
CA PRO A 49 16.43 11.85 -4.77
C PRO A 49 17.31 11.22 -5.86
N LEU A 50 18.02 10.18 -5.48
CA LEU A 50 18.87 9.36 -6.34
C LEU A 50 18.10 8.11 -6.79
N ARG A 51 18.60 7.49 -7.86
CA ARG A 51 18.02 6.30 -8.48
C ARG A 51 19.06 5.20 -8.57
N LEU A 52 18.67 3.98 -8.21
CA LEU A 52 19.45 2.77 -8.38
C LEU A 52 18.61 1.73 -9.14
N ASP A 53 19.09 1.33 -10.32
CA ASP A 53 18.44 0.30 -11.13
C ASP A 53 19.12 -1.06 -10.95
N ARG A 54 18.31 -2.13 -10.80
CA ARG A 54 18.80 -3.50 -10.74
C ARG A 54 17.74 -4.50 -11.20
N GLY A 55 18.04 -5.24 -12.27
CA GLY A 55 17.05 -6.16 -12.86
C GLY A 55 15.78 -5.41 -13.28
N ARG A 56 14.61 -5.90 -12.85
CA ARG A 56 13.31 -5.24 -13.07
C ARG A 56 13.01 -4.13 -12.04
N PHE A 57 13.88 -3.90 -11.07
CA PHE A 57 13.64 -2.98 -9.96
C PHE A 57 14.35 -1.64 -10.16
N THR A 58 13.66 -0.58 -9.76
CA THR A 58 14.21 0.75 -9.60
C THR A 58 14.00 1.17 -8.16
N VAL A 59 15.07 1.50 -7.44
CA VAL A 59 14.99 2.08 -6.10
C VAL A 59 15.23 3.58 -6.17
N VAL A 60 14.28 4.38 -5.68
CA VAL A 60 14.41 5.83 -5.53
C VAL A 60 14.58 6.16 -4.06
N TYR A 61 15.63 6.90 -3.73
CA TYR A 61 16.06 7.11 -2.34
C TYR A 61 16.78 8.45 -2.15
N TYR A 62 16.87 8.93 -0.92
CA TYR A 62 17.66 10.12 -0.58
C TYR A 62 19.10 9.72 -0.22
N PRO A 63 20.13 10.57 -0.43
CA PRO A 63 21.54 10.19 -0.22
C PRO A 63 21.84 9.49 1.12
N LYS A 64 21.15 9.86 2.19
CA LYS A 64 21.28 9.24 3.52
C LYS A 64 20.86 7.76 3.59
N ASP A 65 20.02 7.32 2.67
CA ASP A 65 19.46 5.97 2.59
C ASP A 65 20.21 5.08 1.57
N GLU A 66 21.35 5.53 1.02
CA GLU A 66 22.06 4.81 -0.05
C GLU A 66 22.38 3.35 0.32
N ARG A 67 22.82 3.11 1.56
CA ARG A 67 23.11 1.74 2.02
C ARG A 67 21.86 0.87 2.02
N LEU A 68 20.73 1.40 2.50
CA LEU A 68 19.44 0.71 2.51
C LEU A 68 18.96 0.46 1.08
N ALA A 69 19.07 1.45 0.19
CA ALA A 69 18.69 1.31 -1.21
C ALA A 69 19.46 0.19 -1.92
N ARG A 70 20.77 0.09 -1.68
CA ARG A 70 21.59 -1.01 -2.20
C ARG A 70 21.15 -2.36 -1.64
N SER A 71 20.86 -2.46 -0.34
CA SER A 71 20.35 -3.69 0.28
C SER A 71 18.99 -4.11 -0.29
N VAL A 72 18.04 -3.17 -0.40
CA VAL A 72 16.72 -3.39 -1.02
C VAL A 72 16.85 -3.88 -2.45
N ALA A 73 17.67 -3.22 -3.28
CA ALA A 73 17.89 -3.63 -4.66
C ALA A 73 18.54 -5.01 -4.78
N ASN A 74 19.46 -5.35 -3.88
CA ASN A 74 20.08 -6.68 -3.84
C ASN A 74 19.05 -7.76 -3.45
N ALA A 75 18.31 -7.54 -2.37
CA ALA A 75 17.33 -8.47 -1.85
C ALA A 75 16.21 -8.74 -2.87
N ALA A 76 15.68 -7.68 -3.49
CA ALA A 76 14.63 -7.79 -4.50
C ALA A 76 15.05 -8.66 -5.70
N VAL A 77 16.31 -8.57 -6.15
CA VAL A 77 16.81 -9.38 -7.27
C VAL A 77 17.18 -10.80 -6.85
N ALA A 78 17.69 -10.97 -5.63
CA ALA A 78 18.15 -12.25 -5.12
C ALA A 78 17.01 -13.26 -4.93
N ASP A 79 15.82 -12.78 -4.54
CA ASP A 79 14.64 -13.61 -4.28
C ASP A 79 13.39 -13.07 -5.01
N ASP A 80 13.47 -13.08 -6.34
CA ASP A 80 12.45 -12.58 -7.26
C ASP A 80 11.52 -13.70 -7.79
N SER A 81 11.35 -14.76 -7.01
CA SER A 81 10.47 -15.90 -7.33
C SER A 81 9.52 -16.15 -6.17
N PHE A 82 8.25 -16.41 -6.47
CA PHE A 82 7.20 -16.51 -5.44
C PHE A 82 6.58 -17.91 -5.47
N PRO A 83 6.30 -18.53 -4.29
CA PRO A 83 5.78 -19.89 -4.24
C PRO A 83 4.54 -20.08 -5.11
N GLY A 84 4.62 -21.02 -6.06
CA GLY A 84 3.53 -21.38 -6.96
C GLY A 84 3.23 -20.40 -8.11
N LEU A 85 3.80 -19.20 -8.11
CA LEU A 85 3.57 -18.22 -9.18
C LEU A 85 4.64 -18.30 -10.28
N PRO A 86 4.30 -17.98 -11.54
CA PRO A 86 5.30 -17.67 -12.56
C PRO A 86 6.20 -16.52 -12.10
N ARG A 87 7.44 -16.48 -12.58
CA ARG A 87 8.35 -15.37 -12.28
C ARG A 87 7.74 -14.05 -12.78
N PRO A 88 7.57 -13.03 -11.91
CA PRO A 88 7.04 -11.73 -12.30
C PRO A 88 7.94 -11.03 -13.33
N THR A 89 7.32 -10.27 -14.22
CA THR A 89 8.01 -9.60 -15.34
C THR A 89 7.88 -8.08 -15.29
N GLN A 90 6.90 -7.55 -14.55
CA GLN A 90 6.66 -6.12 -14.48
C GLN A 90 7.83 -5.39 -13.79
N ARG A 91 8.14 -4.20 -14.31
CA ARG A 91 9.12 -3.31 -13.67
C ARG A 91 8.50 -2.72 -12.41
N VAL A 92 9.26 -2.71 -11.32
CA VAL A 92 8.79 -2.24 -10.01
C VAL A 92 9.60 -1.03 -9.55
N LEU A 93 8.88 0.01 -9.12
CA LEU A 93 9.46 1.19 -8.48
C LEU A 93 9.38 1.02 -6.96
N VAL A 94 10.52 1.07 -6.28
CA VAL A 94 10.61 1.03 -4.82
C VAL A 94 11.06 2.41 -4.33
N ALA A 95 10.18 3.13 -3.66
CA ALA A 95 10.46 4.47 -3.13
C ALA A 95 10.76 4.41 -1.63
N LEU A 96 11.97 4.83 -1.22
CA LEU A 96 12.35 4.92 0.19
C LEU A 96 12.01 6.31 0.72
N ALA A 97 10.98 6.36 1.58
CA ALA A 97 10.51 7.58 2.20
C ALA A 97 11.50 8.02 3.30
N PRO A 98 12.12 9.21 3.20
CA PRO A 98 13.21 9.59 4.10
C PRO A 98 12.76 9.79 5.56
N ASP A 99 11.46 9.95 5.80
CA ASP A 99 10.85 10.04 7.12
C ASP A 99 9.35 9.73 7.07
N ARG A 100 8.74 9.67 8.26
CA ARG A 100 7.31 9.36 8.44
C ARG A 100 6.37 10.33 7.74
N ARG A 101 6.73 11.63 7.64
CA ARG A 101 5.89 12.63 6.96
C ARG A 101 5.85 12.35 5.47
N ARG A 102 7.03 12.23 4.82
CA ARG A 102 7.09 11.89 3.39
C ARG A 102 6.46 10.54 3.09
N PHE A 103 6.61 9.56 3.99
CA PHE A 103 5.92 8.27 3.85
C PHE A 103 4.40 8.48 3.77
N ARG A 104 3.82 9.18 4.74
CA ARG A 104 2.37 9.49 4.78
C ARG A 104 1.91 10.23 3.54
N ASP A 105 2.68 11.22 3.09
CA ASP A 105 2.39 11.99 1.88
C ASP A 105 2.37 11.10 0.61
N TRP A 106 3.25 10.10 0.53
CA TRP A 106 3.37 9.22 -0.64
C TRP A 106 2.39 8.06 -0.68
N VAL A 107 1.88 7.64 0.49
CA VAL A 107 0.89 6.56 0.59
C VAL A 107 -0.55 7.06 0.59
N GLY A 108 -0.76 8.32 1.00
CA GLY A 108 -2.09 8.93 1.04
C GLY A 108 -2.87 8.64 2.33
N PRO A 109 -4.08 9.21 2.47
CA PRO A 109 -4.88 9.14 3.70
C PRO A 109 -5.57 7.79 3.90
N ASP A 110 -5.83 7.04 2.84
CA ASP A 110 -6.57 5.77 2.90
C ASP A 110 -5.69 4.58 3.32
N ALA A 111 -4.38 4.78 3.32
CA ALA A 111 -3.38 3.81 3.74
C ALA A 111 -3.37 3.63 5.26
N PRO A 112 -3.33 2.38 5.78
CA PRO A 112 -3.25 2.13 7.22
C PRO A 112 -2.10 2.90 7.90
N GLU A 113 -2.34 3.40 9.12
CA GLU A 113 -1.33 4.22 9.81
C GLU A 113 -0.11 3.42 10.30
N TRP A 114 -0.28 2.11 10.48
CA TRP A 114 0.70 1.18 11.05
C TRP A 114 1.58 0.44 10.03
N GLY A 115 1.28 0.54 8.72
CA GLY A 115 2.04 -0.15 7.68
C GLY A 115 3.48 0.36 7.58
N ALA A 116 4.48 -0.53 7.70
CA ALA A 116 5.90 -0.19 7.53
C ALA A 116 6.30 0.00 6.05
N ALA A 117 5.48 -0.55 5.15
CA ALA A 117 5.53 -0.35 3.72
C ALA A 117 4.12 -0.54 3.15
N ILE A 118 3.93 -0.12 1.89
CA ILE A 118 2.69 -0.30 1.13
C ILE A 118 3.01 -0.54 -0.35
N ALA A 119 2.45 -1.62 -0.90
CA ALA A 119 2.39 -1.89 -2.33
C ALA A 119 1.18 -1.23 -3.00
N PHE A 120 1.40 -0.77 -4.23
CA PHE A 120 0.39 -0.19 -5.13
C PHE A 120 0.40 -0.99 -6.43
N PRO A 121 -0.39 -2.07 -6.52
CA PRO A 121 -0.38 -2.99 -7.66
C PRO A 121 -0.60 -2.31 -9.01
N GLU A 122 -1.54 -1.38 -9.12
CA GLU A 122 -1.92 -0.72 -10.38
C GLU A 122 -0.79 0.14 -10.95
N SER A 123 0.14 0.58 -10.10
CA SER A 123 1.28 1.41 -10.49
C SER A 123 2.63 0.68 -10.38
N HIS A 124 2.61 -0.61 -10.03
CA HIS A 124 3.79 -1.45 -9.76
C HIS A 124 4.80 -0.75 -8.84
N ARG A 125 4.30 -0.12 -7.78
CA ARG A 125 5.09 0.73 -6.88
C ARG A 125 5.02 0.20 -5.46
N ILE A 126 6.13 0.27 -4.75
CA ILE A 126 6.21 0.04 -3.31
C ILE A 126 6.76 1.31 -2.65
N VAL A 127 6.15 1.72 -1.54
CA VAL A 127 6.71 2.75 -0.65
C VAL A 127 7.17 2.06 0.63
N LEU A 128 8.47 2.19 0.95
CA LEU A 128 9.03 1.70 2.22
C LEU A 128 9.53 2.86 3.07
N HIS A 129 9.56 2.64 4.38
CA HIS A 129 10.30 3.50 5.29
C HIS A 129 11.80 3.50 4.99
N GLY A 130 12.38 4.69 4.88
CA GLY A 130 13.81 4.94 4.97
C GLY A 130 14.29 4.84 6.42
N ARG A 131 15.60 5.00 6.63
CA ARG A 131 16.25 4.65 7.91
C ARG A 131 15.71 5.42 9.13
N ASP A 132 15.24 6.65 8.93
CA ASP A 132 14.81 7.55 10.01
C ASP A 132 13.29 7.54 10.24
N ALA A 133 12.54 6.68 9.53
CA ALA A 133 11.09 6.77 9.54
C ALA A 133 10.38 6.06 10.73
N GLY A 134 11.13 5.51 11.70
CA GLY A 134 10.61 5.15 13.03
C GLY A 134 10.71 3.65 13.40
N GLY A 135 11.17 3.39 14.64
CA GLY A 135 11.62 2.09 15.15
C GLY A 135 10.55 1.16 15.72
N ARG A 136 9.55 0.80 14.92
CA ARG A 136 8.67 -0.36 15.19
C ARG A 136 8.45 -1.26 13.96
N ALA A 137 8.97 -0.86 12.80
CA ALA A 137 8.97 -1.68 11.60
C ALA A 137 9.84 -2.93 11.84
N GLY A 138 9.33 -4.10 11.44
CA GLY A 138 10.10 -5.34 11.42
C GLY A 138 11.30 -5.26 10.47
N ASP A 139 11.89 -6.40 10.12
CA ASP A 139 12.99 -6.43 9.14
C ASP A 139 12.51 -5.85 7.79
N PRO A 140 13.10 -4.74 7.29
CA PRO A 140 12.71 -4.14 6.03
C PRO A 140 12.81 -5.08 4.83
N MET A 141 13.66 -6.12 4.90
CA MET A 141 13.79 -7.12 3.84
C MET A 141 12.60 -8.08 3.83
N VAL A 142 12.11 -8.47 5.01
CA VAL A 142 10.89 -9.28 5.14
C VAL A 142 9.68 -8.46 4.68
N THR A 143 9.58 -7.21 5.12
CA THR A 143 8.53 -6.29 4.65
C THR A 143 8.60 -6.10 3.13
N LEU A 144 9.77 -5.86 2.56
CA LEU A 144 9.93 -5.76 1.10
C LEU A 144 9.44 -7.04 0.39
N ARG A 145 9.76 -8.21 0.95
CA ARG A 145 9.36 -9.49 0.38
C ARG A 145 7.85 -9.70 0.40
N HIS A 146 7.18 -9.22 1.46
CA HIS A 146 5.72 -9.16 1.59
C HIS A 146 5.12 -8.27 0.51
N GLU A 147 5.57 -7.02 0.40
CA GLU A 147 5.05 -6.08 -0.59
C GLU A 147 5.27 -6.55 -2.04
N LEU A 148 6.40 -7.18 -2.33
CA LEU A 148 6.65 -7.75 -3.65
C LEU A 148 5.72 -8.93 -3.96
N ALA A 149 5.25 -9.66 -2.94
CA ALA A 149 4.34 -10.78 -3.13
C ALA A 149 2.94 -10.31 -3.53
N HIS A 150 2.46 -9.19 -2.98
CA HIS A 150 1.24 -8.52 -3.47
C HIS A 150 1.34 -8.19 -4.95
N LEU A 151 2.44 -7.56 -5.38
CA LEU A 151 2.64 -7.21 -6.79
C LEU A 151 2.71 -8.46 -7.69
N ALA A 152 3.41 -9.52 -7.25
CA ALA A 152 3.53 -10.77 -7.98
C ALA A 152 2.16 -11.47 -8.14
N LEU A 153 1.38 -11.52 -7.05
CA LEU A 153 0.05 -12.12 -7.04
C LEU A 153 -0.91 -11.36 -7.96
N HIS A 154 -0.90 -10.02 -7.89
CA HIS A 154 -1.71 -9.18 -8.74
C HIS A 154 -1.31 -9.25 -10.22
N GLU A 155 -0.02 -9.34 -10.56
CA GLU A 155 0.43 -9.60 -11.95
C GLU A 155 -0.13 -10.94 -12.47
N ALA A 156 -0.23 -11.95 -11.61
CA ALA A 156 -0.69 -13.27 -11.99
C ALA A 156 -2.22 -13.38 -12.11
N LEU A 157 -2.96 -12.78 -11.18
CA LEU A 157 -4.40 -13.00 -10.97
C LEU A 157 -5.28 -11.75 -11.06
N GLY A 158 -4.71 -10.55 -11.10
CA GLY A 158 -5.46 -9.30 -10.99
C GLY A 158 -6.23 -9.22 -9.67
N ASP A 159 -7.49 -8.78 -9.74
CA ASP A 159 -8.37 -8.58 -8.57
C ASP A 159 -9.12 -9.85 -8.11
N LEU A 160 -8.74 -11.03 -8.62
CA LEU A 160 -9.39 -12.29 -8.24
C LEU A 160 -9.22 -12.67 -6.76
N PRO A 161 -8.05 -12.48 -6.13
CA PRO A 161 -7.85 -12.87 -4.73
C PRO A 161 -8.69 -12.01 -3.77
N PRO A 162 -9.40 -12.63 -2.81
CA PRO A 162 -9.95 -11.88 -1.67
C PRO A 162 -8.81 -11.38 -0.79
N ARG A 163 -9.10 -10.37 0.04
CA ARG A 163 -8.07 -9.68 0.83
C ARG A 163 -7.32 -10.62 1.76
N TRP A 164 -8.00 -11.51 2.46
CA TRP A 164 -7.35 -12.48 3.34
C TRP A 164 -6.36 -13.36 2.58
N PHE A 165 -6.65 -13.73 1.33
CA PHE A 165 -5.73 -14.56 0.57
C PHE A 165 -4.52 -13.76 0.11
N ASP A 166 -4.74 -12.51 -0.34
CA ASP A 166 -3.65 -11.61 -0.74
C ASP A 166 -2.66 -11.37 0.40
N GLU A 167 -3.18 -11.00 1.58
CA GLU A 167 -2.40 -10.79 2.79
C GLU A 167 -1.73 -12.08 3.29
N GLY A 168 -2.47 -13.19 3.29
CA GLY A 168 -1.94 -14.49 3.71
C GLY A 168 -0.84 -15.00 2.80
N TYR A 169 -0.98 -14.80 1.49
CA TYR A 169 0.01 -15.19 0.49
C TYR A 169 1.27 -14.33 0.62
N ALA A 170 1.12 -13.04 0.86
CA ALA A 170 2.23 -12.14 1.08
C ALA A 170 3.03 -12.52 2.34
N SER A 171 2.35 -12.77 3.47
CA SER A 171 2.99 -13.23 4.70
C SER A 171 3.63 -14.62 4.57
N TYR A 172 2.97 -15.56 3.88
CA TYR A 172 3.52 -16.89 3.59
C TYR A 172 4.79 -16.79 2.73
N SER A 173 4.75 -15.98 1.68
CA SER A 173 5.88 -15.79 0.76
C SER A 173 7.05 -15.05 1.40
N ALA A 174 6.77 -14.14 2.35
CA ALA A 174 7.78 -13.41 3.10
C ALA A 174 8.44 -14.22 4.22
N GLY A 175 7.88 -15.39 4.56
CA GLY A 175 8.38 -16.19 5.67
C GLY A 175 8.28 -15.41 6.98
N GLU A 176 7.13 -14.77 7.24
CA GLU A 176 6.89 -14.06 8.50
C GLU A 176 6.60 -15.05 9.64
N TRP A 177 7.60 -15.87 9.98
CA TRP A 177 7.57 -16.81 11.08
C TRP A 177 7.51 -16.03 12.41
N GLY A 178 6.55 -16.37 13.28
CA GLY A 178 6.30 -15.66 14.56
C GLY A 178 4.93 -14.99 14.65
N ARG A 179 4.17 -14.88 13.55
CA ARG A 179 2.75 -14.47 13.64
C ARG A 179 1.90 -15.50 14.40
N ASP A 180 2.33 -16.76 14.49
CA ASP A 180 1.70 -17.79 15.34
C ASP A 180 1.73 -17.43 16.83
N GLU A 181 2.72 -16.64 17.27
CA GLU A 181 2.78 -16.14 18.66
C GLU A 181 1.70 -15.07 18.92
N VAL A 182 1.29 -14.33 17.89
CA VAL A 182 0.14 -13.42 17.94
C VAL A 182 -1.18 -14.21 18.11
N LEU A 183 -1.26 -15.40 17.49
CA LEU A 183 -2.41 -16.30 17.68
C LEU A 183 -2.43 -16.94 19.06
N SER A 184 -1.28 -17.42 19.54
CA SER A 184 -1.18 -18.12 20.84
C SER A 184 -1.46 -17.21 22.04
N THR A 185 -1.19 -15.91 21.90
CA THR A 185 -1.55 -14.88 22.89
C THR A 185 -3.00 -14.41 22.78
N SER A 186 -3.71 -14.76 21.71
CA SER A 186 -5.11 -14.41 21.50
C SER A 186 -6.03 -15.39 22.24
N TYR A 187 -6.28 -15.12 23.53
CA TYR A 187 -7.18 -15.90 24.40
C TYR A 187 -8.57 -16.16 23.79
N ALA A 188 -9.06 -15.23 22.94
CA ALA A 188 -10.32 -15.35 22.23
C ALA A 188 -10.33 -16.47 21.18
N LEU A 189 -9.21 -16.76 20.49
CA LEU A 189 -9.10 -17.87 19.52
C LEU A 189 -8.85 -19.22 20.20
N VAL A 190 -8.25 -19.19 21.39
CA VAL A 190 -8.10 -20.40 22.23
C VAL A 190 -9.47 -20.86 22.76
N LEU A 191 -10.38 -19.91 23.06
CA LEU A 191 -11.72 -20.21 23.57
C LEU A 191 -12.81 -20.28 22.48
N ARG A 192 -12.67 -19.57 21.37
CA ARG A 192 -13.57 -19.62 20.21
C ARG A 192 -12.83 -20.27 19.06
N GLN A 193 -13.40 -21.35 18.50
CA GLN A 193 -12.93 -22.01 17.28
C GLN A 193 -12.54 -20.97 16.20
N LEU A 194 -11.60 -21.34 15.34
CA LEU A 194 -11.08 -20.45 14.30
C LEU A 194 -12.23 -19.84 13.46
N PRO A 195 -12.13 -18.55 13.06
CA PRO A 195 -13.12 -17.91 12.20
C PRO A 195 -13.23 -18.63 10.85
N SER A 196 -14.26 -18.36 10.05
CA SER A 196 -14.32 -18.87 8.67
C SER A 196 -13.47 -18.00 7.76
N LEU A 197 -13.02 -18.56 6.63
CA LEU A 197 -12.22 -17.82 5.65
C LEU A 197 -12.95 -16.58 5.13
N ASP A 198 -14.28 -16.67 4.95
CA ASP A 198 -15.11 -15.55 4.50
C ASP A 198 -15.15 -14.37 5.49
N SER A 199 -14.92 -14.65 6.78
CA SER A 199 -14.91 -13.64 7.85
C SER A 199 -13.52 -13.06 8.13
N LEU A 200 -12.46 -13.58 7.49
CA LEU A 200 -11.10 -13.06 7.69
C LEU A 200 -10.93 -11.64 7.15
N ASP A 201 -11.65 -11.28 6.09
CA ASP A 201 -11.59 -9.93 5.51
C ASP A 201 -11.99 -8.84 6.54
N ASP A 202 -12.90 -9.17 7.46
CA ASP A 202 -13.37 -8.25 8.50
C ASP A 202 -12.26 -7.84 9.47
N TYR A 203 -11.26 -8.71 9.70
CA TYR A 203 -10.16 -8.44 10.62
C TYR A 203 -9.30 -7.26 10.17
N PHE A 204 -9.17 -7.05 8.86
CA PHE A 204 -8.36 -5.96 8.31
C PHE A 204 -9.06 -4.60 8.33
N THR A 205 -10.33 -4.54 8.72
CA THR A 205 -11.10 -3.29 8.84
C THR A 205 -11.17 -2.78 10.28
N ALA A 206 -10.75 -3.58 11.26
CA ALA A 206 -11.12 -3.41 12.66
C ALA A 206 -10.01 -2.88 13.60
N GLY A 207 -9.02 -2.15 13.06
CA GLY A 207 -7.90 -1.57 13.82
C GLY A 207 -6.63 -2.42 13.86
N GLU A 208 -5.52 -1.85 14.35
CA GLU A 208 -4.16 -2.43 14.27
C GLU A 208 -4.07 -3.83 14.91
N ASP A 209 -4.57 -3.96 16.14
CA ASP A 209 -4.49 -5.21 16.91
C ASP A 209 -5.26 -6.36 16.25
N ARG A 210 -6.44 -6.06 15.68
CA ARG A 210 -7.23 -7.07 14.96
C ARG A 210 -6.64 -7.38 13.59
N ALA A 211 -6.06 -6.41 12.91
CA ALA A 211 -5.34 -6.64 11.66
C ALA A 211 -4.18 -7.61 11.89
N GLY A 212 -3.43 -7.45 12.99
CA GLY A 212 -2.38 -8.39 13.42
C GLY A 212 -2.84 -9.85 13.46
N GLN A 213 -3.99 -10.11 14.07
CA GLN A 213 -4.62 -11.45 14.09
C GLN A 213 -5.07 -11.90 12.71
N GLY A 214 -5.68 -11.00 11.93
CA GLY A 214 -6.13 -11.27 10.56
C GLY A 214 -5.00 -11.76 9.67
N TYR A 215 -3.86 -11.06 9.68
CA TYR A 215 -2.67 -11.48 8.94
C TYR A 215 -2.16 -12.86 9.38
N ALA A 216 -2.12 -13.13 10.70
CA ALA A 216 -1.64 -14.41 11.22
C ALA A 216 -2.54 -15.58 10.80
N LEU A 217 -3.87 -15.40 10.89
CA LEU A 217 -4.84 -16.39 10.45
C LEU A 217 -4.79 -16.61 8.93
N ALA A 218 -4.68 -15.53 8.17
CA ALA A 218 -4.55 -15.57 6.72
C ALA A 218 -3.28 -16.32 6.27
N GLN A 219 -2.13 -16.02 6.88
CA GLN A 219 -0.86 -16.71 6.62
C GLN A 219 -0.99 -18.22 6.90
N ARG A 220 -1.59 -18.57 8.05
CA ARG A 220 -1.82 -19.97 8.41
C ARG A 220 -2.71 -20.66 7.38
N ALA A 221 -3.83 -20.04 6.99
CA ALA A 221 -4.73 -20.60 5.98
C ALA A 221 -4.02 -20.85 4.64
N VAL A 222 -3.20 -19.90 4.16
CA VAL A 222 -2.45 -20.09 2.91
C VAL A 222 -1.36 -21.15 3.06
N THR A 223 -0.70 -21.23 4.21
CA THR A 223 0.30 -22.27 4.50
C THR A 223 -0.34 -23.66 4.47
N GLU A 224 -1.50 -23.83 5.10
CA GLU A 224 -2.27 -25.09 5.06
C GLU A 224 -2.76 -25.41 3.65
N LEU A 225 -3.19 -24.41 2.87
CA LEU A 225 -3.57 -24.62 1.48
C LEU A 225 -2.39 -25.10 0.63
N ALA A 226 -1.22 -24.50 0.83
CA ALA A 226 0.01 -24.91 0.15
C ALA A 226 0.45 -26.32 0.55
N SER A 227 0.19 -26.74 1.80
CA SER A 227 0.56 -28.08 2.30
C SER A 227 -0.30 -29.22 1.73
N LEU A 228 -1.46 -28.92 1.15
CA LEU A 228 -2.33 -29.92 0.51
C LEU A 228 -1.67 -30.65 -0.67
N ASP A 229 -0.65 -30.05 -1.28
CA ASP A 229 0.21 -30.70 -2.27
C ASP A 229 1.68 -30.42 -1.95
N GLU A 230 2.31 -31.31 -1.19
CA GLU A 230 3.71 -31.18 -0.75
C GLU A 230 4.71 -31.00 -1.91
N ARG A 231 4.36 -31.46 -3.13
CA ARG A 231 5.26 -31.41 -4.28
C ARG A 231 5.09 -30.17 -5.12
N ARG A 232 3.85 -29.72 -5.32
CA ARG A 232 3.50 -28.63 -6.25
C ARG A 232 3.05 -27.36 -5.52
N GLY A 233 2.74 -27.45 -4.23
CA GLY A 233 2.24 -26.35 -3.41
C GLY A 233 1.05 -25.67 -4.06
N LEU A 234 1.17 -24.35 -4.27
CA LEU A 234 0.13 -23.51 -4.89
C LEU A 234 0.19 -23.48 -6.43
N THR A 235 1.12 -24.19 -7.07
CA THR A 235 1.38 -24.06 -8.52
C THR A 235 0.16 -24.37 -9.38
N LEU A 236 -0.47 -25.54 -9.18
CA LEU A 236 -1.65 -25.92 -9.96
C LEU A 236 -2.86 -25.10 -9.55
N PHE A 237 -2.98 -24.79 -8.26
CA PHE A 237 -4.05 -23.95 -7.74
C PHE A 237 -4.09 -22.59 -8.44
N PHE A 238 -2.97 -21.89 -8.58
CA PHE A 238 -2.93 -20.62 -9.29
C PHE A 238 -3.24 -20.73 -10.78
N GLN A 239 -2.81 -21.80 -11.45
CA GLN A 239 -3.16 -22.06 -12.85
C GLN A 239 -4.69 -22.24 -13.01
N TYR A 240 -5.30 -23.05 -12.15
CA TYR A 240 -6.74 -23.26 -12.20
C TYR A 240 -7.53 -22.01 -11.80
N TRP A 241 -7.07 -21.26 -10.80
CA TRP A 241 -7.74 -20.02 -10.40
C TRP A 241 -7.75 -19.01 -11.53
N LYS A 242 -6.59 -18.78 -12.17
CA LYS A 242 -6.50 -17.88 -13.33
C LYS A 242 -7.44 -18.30 -14.46
N SER A 243 -7.54 -19.60 -14.75
CA SER A 243 -8.38 -20.10 -15.84
C SER A 243 -9.88 -20.12 -15.54
N THR A 244 -10.26 -20.31 -14.27
CA THR A 244 -11.68 -20.50 -13.87
C THR A 244 -12.31 -19.26 -13.27
N GLY A 245 -11.51 -18.29 -12.81
CA GLY A 245 -11.96 -17.11 -12.07
C GLY A 245 -12.61 -17.43 -10.73
N SER A 246 -12.47 -18.66 -10.21
CA SER A 246 -13.16 -19.11 -9.00
C SER A 246 -12.23 -19.92 -8.11
N MET A 247 -12.03 -19.42 -6.88
CA MET A 247 -11.20 -20.07 -5.88
C MET A 247 -11.70 -21.49 -5.57
N ASP A 248 -13.01 -21.68 -5.38
CA ASP A 248 -13.59 -23.01 -5.12
C ASP A 248 -13.31 -24.00 -6.27
N LYS A 249 -13.51 -23.58 -7.53
CA LYS A 249 -13.18 -24.44 -8.68
C LYS A 249 -11.68 -24.76 -8.74
N ALA A 250 -10.83 -23.81 -8.39
CA ALA A 250 -9.39 -24.00 -8.36
C ALA A 250 -8.94 -24.98 -7.28
N ILE A 251 -9.48 -24.87 -6.06
CA ILE A 251 -9.20 -25.81 -4.96
C ILE A 251 -9.67 -27.21 -5.33
N ARG A 252 -10.87 -27.36 -5.90
CA ARG A 252 -11.38 -28.65 -6.37
C ARG A 252 -10.47 -29.30 -7.40
N ALA A 253 -10.01 -28.51 -8.37
CA ALA A 253 -9.15 -29.01 -9.45
C ALA A 253 -7.72 -29.33 -8.99
N ALA A 254 -7.18 -28.54 -8.05
CA ALA A 254 -5.81 -28.73 -7.54
C ALA A 254 -5.71 -29.82 -6.47
N TYR A 255 -6.67 -29.88 -5.55
CA TYR A 255 -6.58 -30.62 -4.30
C TYR A 255 -7.71 -31.64 -4.08
N GLY A 256 -8.71 -31.68 -4.95
CA GLY A 256 -9.80 -32.66 -4.88
C GLY A 256 -10.84 -32.41 -3.77
N LEU A 257 -10.88 -31.20 -3.20
CA LEU A 257 -11.81 -30.80 -2.15
C LEU A 257 -12.43 -29.43 -2.43
N THR A 258 -13.57 -29.13 -1.83
CA THR A 258 -14.26 -27.85 -2.02
C THR A 258 -13.67 -26.76 -1.11
N LEU A 259 -13.88 -25.48 -1.43
CA LEU A 259 -13.51 -24.39 -0.52
C LEU A 259 -14.22 -24.54 0.83
N ALA A 260 -15.44 -25.07 0.85
CA ALA A 260 -16.17 -25.35 2.09
C ALA A 260 -15.54 -26.50 2.89
N ASP A 261 -15.08 -27.57 2.23
CA ASP A 261 -14.35 -28.66 2.91
C ASP A 261 -13.02 -28.17 3.46
N PHE A 262 -12.33 -27.30 2.72
CA PHE A 262 -11.13 -26.64 3.20
C PHE A 262 -11.43 -25.79 4.42
N ASP A 263 -12.48 -24.95 4.36
CA ASP A 263 -12.92 -24.08 5.46
C ASP A 263 -13.24 -24.88 6.73
N LEU A 264 -13.84 -26.07 6.60
CA LEU A 264 -14.10 -26.94 7.73
C LEU A 264 -12.83 -27.61 8.28
N ARG A 265 -11.88 -27.94 7.41
CA ARG A 265 -10.65 -28.66 7.79
C ARG A 265 -9.64 -27.79 8.53
N TRP A 266 -9.51 -26.51 8.17
CA TRP A 266 -8.51 -25.64 8.81
C TRP A 266 -8.96 -25.10 10.17
N ARG A 267 -10.27 -25.13 10.46
CA ARG A 267 -10.88 -24.65 11.70
C ARG A 267 -10.74 -25.63 12.86
#